data_AF-A0A2W6MXC0-F1
#
_entry.id   AF-A0A2W6MXC0-F1
#
_cell.length_a   1.000
_cell.length_b   1.000
_cell.length_c   1.000
_cell.angle_alpha   90.00
_cell.angle_beta   90.00
_cell.angle_gamma   90.00
#
_symmetry.space_group_name_H-M   'P 1'
#
loop_
_entity.id
_entity.type
_entity.pdbx_description
1 polymer ?
#
loop_
_entity_poly.entity_id
_entity_poly.type
_entity_poly.pdbx_seq_one_letter_code
_entity_poly.pdbx_strand_id
1 'polypeptide(L)'
;MQKILIVLGFFLILSIGANAQSEQEAKPSFDCGKAATKVEKMICNDESGELQKLDRLYSKLYFSILKRIPKDTKEGQNEREELKYFNHDVMSNRNIFQCYFVAPFETKKQEDFQLHYSNDCIKQIYLEAIATLAFKMIDSEANREKWGFNERIKDFIVPIENPHGTYDMDIKFLPDYNLFGNFFENTTQSIVIDFMAYNIMQWNYFLVDVRINEANADLFDEAVEKYKIYYKKLYQAFTKDKKLNKLLGN
;
A
#
# COMPACT_ATOMS: atom_id res chain seq x y z
N MET A 1 48.36 -16.97 -55.44
CA MET A 1 48.07 -15.53 -55.28
C MET A 1 46.57 -15.35 -55.22
N GLN A 2 46.10 -14.59 -54.21
CA GLN A 2 44.76 -13.97 -54.06
C GLN A 2 43.54 -14.92 -54.05
N LYS A 3 42.93 -15.18 -52.87
CA LYS A 3 41.86 -14.37 -52.23
C LYS A 3 40.66 -14.22 -53.17
N ILE A 4 39.50 -14.80 -52.88
CA ILE A 4 38.40 -14.13 -52.18
C ILE A 4 37.56 -15.16 -51.41
N LEU A 5 37.43 -14.94 -50.10
CA LEU A 5 36.40 -15.52 -49.25
C LEU A 5 35.02 -14.95 -49.66
N ILE A 6 34.05 -15.83 -49.93
CA ILE A 6 32.63 -15.47 -49.82
C ILE A 6 32.07 -16.34 -48.69
N VAL A 7 32.09 -15.76 -47.49
CA VAL A 7 31.38 -16.27 -46.32
C VAL A 7 29.89 -15.98 -46.55
N LEU A 8 29.18 -16.95 -47.15
CA LEU A 8 27.72 -16.94 -47.21
C LEU A 8 27.21 -17.47 -45.87
N GLY A 9 26.91 -16.52 -44.99
CA GLY A 9 26.35 -16.75 -43.67
C GLY A 9 24.96 -17.38 -43.77
N PHE A 10 24.89 -18.68 -43.48
CA PHE A 10 23.68 -19.37 -43.08
C PHE A 10 23.37 -19.00 -41.62
N PHE A 11 22.82 -17.81 -41.40
CA PHE A 11 22.18 -17.48 -40.12
C PHE A 11 20.84 -18.22 -40.07
N LEU A 12 20.86 -19.39 -39.42
CA LEU A 12 19.70 -20.05 -38.86
C LEU A 12 19.01 -19.08 -37.88
N ILE A 13 18.07 -18.28 -38.38
CA ILE A 13 17.07 -17.64 -37.51
C ILE A 13 16.08 -18.75 -37.16
N LEU A 14 16.44 -19.53 -36.14
CA LEU A 14 15.48 -20.20 -35.29
C LEU A 14 14.62 -19.08 -34.69
N SER A 15 13.50 -18.77 -35.33
CA SER A 15 12.40 -18.04 -34.71
C SER A 15 11.82 -18.95 -33.62
N ILE A 16 12.54 -19.04 -32.51
CA ILE A 16 11.95 -19.35 -31.22
C ILE A 16 11.01 -18.18 -31.01
N GLY A 17 9.75 -18.37 -31.41
CA GLY A 17 8.65 -17.69 -30.78
C GLY A 17 8.73 -18.08 -29.31
N ALA A 18 9.55 -17.36 -28.56
CA ALA A 18 9.24 -17.11 -27.18
C ALA A 18 7.84 -16.51 -27.27
N ASN A 19 6.83 -17.34 -27.02
CA ASN A 19 5.69 -16.87 -26.27
C ASN A 19 6.35 -16.25 -25.02
N ALA A 20 6.66 -14.96 -25.11
CA ALA A 20 6.54 -14.08 -23.98
C ALA A 20 5.11 -14.34 -23.54
N GLN A 21 4.98 -15.27 -22.60
CA GLN A 21 3.78 -15.50 -21.83
C GLN A 21 3.51 -14.11 -21.28
N SER A 22 2.61 -13.38 -21.96
CA SER A 22 2.33 -11.99 -21.64
C SER A 22 2.17 -11.94 -20.14
N GLU A 23 2.88 -11.03 -19.47
CA GLU A 23 2.71 -10.79 -18.04
C GLU A 23 1.21 -10.89 -17.77
N GLN A 24 0.83 -11.93 -17.03
CA GLN A 24 -0.56 -12.31 -16.83
C GLN A 24 -1.32 -11.05 -16.49
N GLU A 25 -2.19 -10.58 -17.42
CA GLU A 25 -2.88 -9.29 -17.32
C GLU A 25 -3.26 -9.07 -15.86
N ALA A 26 -2.85 -7.94 -15.29
CA ALA A 26 -3.11 -7.65 -13.89
C ALA A 26 -4.63 -7.72 -13.68
N LYS A 27 -5.09 -8.84 -13.11
CA LYS A 27 -6.49 -9.07 -12.78
C LYS A 27 -6.69 -8.77 -11.30
N PRO A 28 -7.79 -8.11 -10.92
CA PRO A 28 -8.10 -7.91 -9.51
C PRO A 28 -8.43 -9.25 -8.84
N SER A 29 -8.64 -9.20 -7.52
CA SER A 29 -8.99 -10.36 -6.70
C SER A 29 -10.42 -10.87 -6.91
N PHE A 30 -11.24 -10.15 -7.69
CA PHE A 30 -12.62 -10.48 -8.00
C PHE A 30 -12.85 -10.59 -9.52
N ASP A 31 -14.02 -11.12 -9.90
CA ASP A 31 -14.42 -11.29 -11.30
C ASP A 31 -14.98 -9.98 -11.87
N CYS A 32 -14.27 -9.37 -12.82
CA CYS A 32 -14.71 -8.13 -13.47
C CYS A 32 -16.04 -8.26 -14.20
N GLY A 33 -16.42 -9.46 -14.67
CA GLY A 33 -17.75 -9.70 -15.26
C GLY A 33 -18.89 -9.59 -14.25
N LYS A 34 -18.56 -9.59 -12.95
CA LYS A 34 -19.51 -9.47 -11.83
C LYS A 34 -19.35 -8.16 -11.05
N ALA A 35 -18.54 -7.22 -11.55
CA ALA A 35 -18.34 -5.93 -10.91
C ALA A 35 -19.67 -5.18 -10.77
N ALA A 36 -20.11 -4.97 -9.53
CA ALA A 36 -21.39 -4.35 -9.22
C ALA A 36 -21.23 -2.87 -8.83
N THR A 37 -20.18 -2.56 -8.08
CA THR A 37 -19.95 -1.22 -7.54
C THR A 37 -19.20 -0.32 -8.51
N LYS A 38 -19.31 1.01 -8.30
CA LYS A 38 -18.52 2.00 -9.05
C LYS A 38 -17.02 1.70 -8.94
N VAL A 39 -16.55 1.40 -7.72
CA VAL A 39 -15.14 1.13 -7.47
C VAL A 39 -14.66 -0.14 -8.16
N GLU A 40 -15.42 -1.23 -8.11
CA GLU A 40 -15.04 -2.47 -8.81
C GLU A 40 -14.91 -2.24 -10.32
N LYS A 41 -15.83 -1.47 -10.92
CA LYS A 41 -15.75 -1.10 -12.35
C LYS A 41 -14.52 -0.25 -12.65
N MET A 42 -14.18 0.69 -11.76
CA MET A 42 -12.97 1.51 -11.90
C MET A 42 -11.70 0.67 -11.80
N ILE A 43 -11.63 -0.26 -10.84
CA ILE A 43 -10.51 -1.19 -10.71
C ILE A 43 -10.39 -2.05 -11.97
N CYS A 44 -11.49 -2.57 -12.51
CA CYS A 44 -11.46 -3.39 -13.72
C CYS A 44 -11.02 -2.63 -14.97
N ASN A 45 -11.43 -1.37 -15.09
CA ASN A 45 -11.18 -0.53 -16.26
C ASN A 45 -9.91 0.34 -16.13
N ASP A 46 -9.10 0.15 -15.10
CA ASP A 46 -7.84 0.87 -14.94
C ASP A 46 -6.83 0.41 -16.00
N GLU A 47 -6.64 1.21 -17.04
CA GLU A 47 -5.74 0.92 -18.16
C GLU A 47 -4.29 0.75 -17.71
N SER A 48 -3.90 1.38 -16.59
CA SER A 48 -2.54 1.28 -16.06
C SER A 48 -2.23 -0.09 -15.42
N GLY A 49 -3.26 -0.88 -15.07
CA GLY A 49 -3.10 -2.15 -14.37
C GLY A 49 -2.77 -2.02 -12.88
N GLU A 50 -2.58 -0.79 -12.37
CA GLU A 50 -2.08 -0.55 -11.03
C GLU A 50 -3.12 -0.88 -9.95
N LEU A 51 -4.38 -0.51 -10.18
CA LEU A 51 -5.48 -0.80 -9.27
C LEU A 51 -5.75 -2.30 -9.17
N GLN A 52 -5.74 -3.01 -10.29
CA GLN A 52 -5.90 -4.47 -10.32
C GLN A 52 -4.76 -5.15 -9.56
N LYS A 53 -3.52 -4.67 -9.75
CA LYS A 53 -2.35 -5.21 -9.06
C LYS A 53 -2.43 -4.97 -7.55
N LEU A 54 -2.79 -3.76 -7.12
CA LEU A 54 -2.91 -3.39 -5.71
C LEU A 54 -4.06 -4.16 -5.02
N ASP A 55 -5.23 -4.25 -5.65
CA ASP A 55 -6.35 -5.04 -5.14
C ASP A 55 -5.97 -6.51 -4.96
N ARG A 56 -5.35 -7.11 -5.99
CA ARG A 56 -4.87 -8.49 -5.94
C ARG A 56 -3.82 -8.70 -4.85
N LEU A 57 -2.86 -7.77 -4.73
CA LEU A 57 -1.81 -7.83 -3.73
C LEU A 57 -2.36 -7.74 -2.31
N TYR A 58 -3.22 -6.76 -2.04
CA TYR A 58 -3.88 -6.59 -0.75
C TYR A 58 -4.64 -7.86 -0.36
N SER A 59 -5.50 -8.37 -1.25
CA SER A 59 -6.30 -9.57 -1.01
C SER A 59 -5.42 -10.79 -0.70
N LYS A 60 -4.39 -11.03 -1.51
CA LYS A 60 -3.44 -12.14 -1.31
C LYS A 60 -2.70 -12.02 0.01
N LEU A 61 -2.22 -10.83 0.36
CA LEU A 61 -1.54 -10.58 1.61
C LEU A 61 -2.48 -10.82 2.80
N TYR A 62 -3.66 -10.20 2.79
CA TYR A 62 -4.69 -10.34 3.82
C TYR A 62 -5.01 -11.82 4.10
N PHE A 63 -5.39 -12.60 3.08
CA PHE A 63 -5.72 -14.01 3.26
C PHE A 63 -4.52 -14.86 3.67
N SER A 64 -3.31 -14.49 3.25
CA SER A 64 -2.08 -15.18 3.67
C SER A 64 -1.78 -14.96 5.15
N ILE A 65 -2.01 -13.75 5.67
CA ILE A 65 -1.90 -13.44 7.10
C ILE A 65 -2.97 -14.21 7.87
N LEU A 66 -4.23 -14.09 7.44
CA LEU A 66 -5.36 -14.76 8.09
C LEU A 66 -5.17 -16.28 8.17
N LYS A 67 -4.56 -16.90 7.16
CA LYS A 67 -4.27 -18.35 7.16
C LYS A 67 -3.21 -18.76 8.19
N ARG A 68 -2.30 -17.86 8.57
CA ARG A 68 -1.22 -18.14 9.53
C ARG A 68 -1.65 -18.01 10.99
N ILE A 69 -2.78 -17.37 11.25
CA ILE A 69 -3.32 -17.22 12.61
C ILE A 69 -4.16 -18.46 12.98
N PRO A 70 -3.84 -19.16 14.10
CA PRO A 70 -4.59 -20.31 14.58
C PRO A 70 -6.08 -20.04 14.73
N LYS A 71 -6.91 -21.05 14.47
CA LYS A 71 -8.38 -20.94 14.55
C LYS A 71 -8.96 -21.57 15.83
N ASP A 72 -8.14 -22.35 16.51
CA ASP A 72 -8.47 -23.22 17.64
C ASP A 72 -8.03 -22.65 18.99
N THR A 73 -7.28 -21.56 19.00
CA THR A 73 -6.97 -20.80 20.22
C THR A 73 -7.88 -19.58 20.35
N LYS A 74 -8.22 -19.17 21.58
CA LYS A 74 -9.01 -17.96 21.84
C LYS A 74 -8.32 -16.70 21.32
N GLU A 75 -7.01 -16.62 21.51
CA GLU A 75 -6.17 -15.52 21.01
C GLU A 75 -6.20 -15.45 19.47
N GLY A 76 -5.97 -16.58 18.79
CA GLY A 76 -6.05 -16.63 17.34
C GLY A 76 -7.44 -16.28 16.80
N GLN A 77 -8.51 -16.66 17.51
CA GLN A 77 -9.87 -16.25 17.16
C GLN A 77 -10.05 -14.73 17.26
N ASN A 78 -9.60 -14.11 18.35
CA ASN A 78 -9.67 -12.65 18.52
C ASN A 78 -8.92 -11.93 17.38
N GLU A 79 -7.70 -12.34 17.08
CA GLU A 79 -6.88 -11.72 16.03
C GLU A 79 -7.50 -11.86 14.64
N ARG A 80 -8.14 -13.01 14.37
CA ARG A 80 -8.87 -13.23 13.12
C ARG A 80 -10.08 -12.32 13.00
N GLU A 81 -10.81 -12.08 14.09
CA GLU A 81 -11.93 -11.14 14.09
C GLU A 81 -11.45 -9.71 13.85
N GLU A 82 -10.37 -9.29 14.51
CA GLU A 82 -9.79 -7.96 14.31
C GLU A 82 -9.32 -7.71 12.88
N LEU A 83 -8.70 -8.71 12.26
CA LEU A 83 -8.36 -8.63 10.84
C LEU A 83 -9.59 -8.55 9.93
N LYS A 84 -10.70 -9.22 10.27
CA LYS A 84 -11.96 -9.08 9.51
C LYS A 84 -12.54 -7.69 9.64
N TYR A 85 -12.55 -7.10 10.84
CA TYR A 85 -12.97 -5.71 11.05
C TYR A 85 -12.10 -4.75 10.23
N PHE A 86 -10.77 -4.88 10.31
CA PHE A 86 -9.85 -4.10 9.50
C PHE A 86 -10.15 -4.22 8.00
N ASN A 87 -10.33 -5.43 7.48
CA ASN A 87 -10.66 -5.63 6.07
C ASN A 87 -12.02 -5.01 5.70
N HIS A 88 -13.02 -5.12 6.56
CA HIS A 88 -14.31 -4.47 6.36
C HIS A 88 -14.15 -2.95 6.23
N ASP A 89 -13.36 -2.32 7.11
CA ASP A 89 -13.14 -0.88 7.10
C ASP A 89 -12.37 -0.42 5.85
N VAL A 90 -11.33 -1.16 5.44
CA VAL A 90 -10.60 -0.88 4.19
C VAL A 90 -11.56 -0.95 2.99
N MET A 91 -12.39 -1.98 2.90
CA MET A 91 -13.36 -2.12 1.80
C MET A 91 -14.45 -1.04 1.85
N SER A 92 -14.91 -0.66 3.04
CA SER A 92 -15.87 0.43 3.25
C SER A 92 -15.29 1.75 2.75
N ASN A 93 -14.13 2.15 3.30
CA ASN A 93 -13.43 3.38 2.93
C ASN A 93 -13.17 3.44 1.44
N ARG A 94 -12.72 2.33 0.84
CA ARG A 94 -12.53 2.20 -0.60
C ARG A 94 -13.82 2.50 -1.36
N ASN A 95 -14.92 1.86 -0.98
CA ASN A 95 -16.20 1.98 -1.68
C ASN A 95 -16.84 3.36 -1.59
N ILE A 96 -16.55 4.12 -0.52
CA ILE A 96 -17.05 5.48 -0.32
C ILE A 96 -16.00 6.57 -0.63
N PHE A 97 -14.84 6.21 -1.16
CA PHE A 97 -13.72 7.12 -1.46
C PHE A 97 -13.26 7.95 -0.24
N GLN A 98 -13.20 7.33 0.94
CA GLN A 98 -12.70 7.98 2.15
C GLN A 98 -11.17 7.97 2.18
N CYS A 99 -10.58 8.97 1.53
CA CYS A 99 -9.15 9.27 1.54
C CYS A 99 -8.93 10.76 1.80
N TYR A 100 -7.78 11.11 2.37
CA TYR A 100 -7.54 12.48 2.84
C TYR A 100 -6.37 13.16 2.15
N PHE A 101 -5.31 12.46 1.77
CA PHE A 101 -4.04 13.07 1.36
C PHE A 101 -3.75 12.92 -0.16
N VAL A 102 -4.81 12.93 -0.98
CA VAL A 102 -4.70 12.80 -2.44
C VAL A 102 -4.58 14.15 -3.16
N ALA A 103 -5.03 15.25 -2.54
CA ALA A 103 -5.07 16.55 -3.19
C ALA A 103 -5.06 17.72 -2.21
N PRO A 104 -4.59 18.91 -2.65
CA PRO A 104 -4.61 20.15 -1.89
C PRO A 104 -6.02 20.54 -1.39
N PHE A 105 -6.07 21.34 -0.32
CA PHE A 105 -7.28 21.74 0.40
C PHE A 105 -8.32 22.39 -0.52
N GLU A 106 -7.93 23.40 -1.31
CA GLU A 106 -8.86 24.09 -2.21
C GLU A 106 -9.31 23.21 -3.39
N THR A 107 -8.50 22.24 -3.79
CA THR A 107 -8.86 21.30 -4.87
C THR A 107 -10.01 20.39 -4.44
N LYS A 108 -10.11 20.08 -3.14
CA LYS A 108 -11.22 19.28 -2.58
C LYS A 108 -12.58 19.97 -2.63
N LYS A 109 -12.60 21.30 -2.79
CA LYS A 109 -13.85 22.08 -2.90
C LYS A 109 -14.44 22.08 -4.32
N GLN A 110 -13.71 21.58 -5.31
CA GLN A 110 -14.16 21.55 -6.71
C GLN A 110 -15.23 20.46 -6.93
N GLU A 111 -16.24 20.75 -7.76
CA GLU A 111 -17.38 19.85 -7.99
C GLU A 111 -16.99 18.50 -8.59
N ASP A 112 -15.91 18.46 -9.37
CA ASP A 112 -15.40 17.26 -10.04
C ASP A 112 -14.27 16.56 -9.28
N PHE A 113 -13.98 16.98 -8.04
CA PHE A 113 -12.92 16.42 -7.21
C PHE A 113 -12.94 14.89 -7.18
N GLN A 114 -14.11 14.32 -6.93
CA GLN A 114 -14.26 12.86 -6.91
C GLN A 114 -13.98 12.24 -8.27
N LEU A 115 -14.37 12.86 -9.38
CA LEU A 115 -14.10 12.32 -10.71
C LEU A 115 -12.60 12.27 -11.01
N HIS A 116 -11.87 13.32 -10.62
CA HIS A 116 -10.45 13.44 -10.91
C HIS A 116 -9.56 12.57 -10.00
N TYR A 117 -9.89 12.48 -8.71
CA TYR A 117 -9.01 11.85 -7.70
C TYR A 117 -9.46 10.46 -7.25
N SER A 118 -10.53 9.90 -7.81
CA SER A 118 -11.02 8.57 -7.42
C SER A 118 -9.96 7.47 -7.55
N ASN A 119 -9.15 7.47 -8.62
CA ASN A 119 -8.10 6.47 -8.81
C ASN A 119 -7.00 6.60 -7.75
N ASP A 120 -6.52 7.83 -7.51
CA ASP A 120 -5.50 8.10 -6.49
C ASP A 120 -6.01 7.79 -5.09
N CYS A 121 -7.30 8.01 -4.84
CA CYS A 121 -7.97 7.64 -3.60
C CYS A 121 -7.95 6.12 -3.37
N ILE A 122 -8.35 5.33 -4.37
CA ILE A 122 -8.33 3.87 -4.29
C ILE A 122 -6.88 3.38 -4.11
N LYS A 123 -5.90 3.97 -4.82
CA LYS A 123 -4.47 3.67 -4.65
C LYS A 123 -4.00 3.94 -3.23
N GLN A 124 -4.30 5.13 -2.69
CA GLN A 124 -3.97 5.52 -1.31
C GLN A 124 -4.50 4.48 -0.33
N ILE A 125 -5.78 4.10 -0.45
CA ILE A 125 -6.43 3.16 0.47
C ILE A 125 -5.74 1.79 0.44
N TYR A 126 -5.40 1.25 -0.75
CA TYR A 126 -4.68 -0.02 -0.81
C TYR A 126 -3.25 0.07 -0.28
N LEU A 127 -2.53 1.16 -0.60
CA LEU A 127 -1.15 1.37 -0.12
C LEU A 127 -1.11 1.48 1.40
N GLU A 128 -2.01 2.27 1.99
CA GLU A 128 -2.19 2.39 3.43
C GLU A 128 -2.57 1.07 4.08
N ALA A 129 -3.48 0.31 3.46
CA ALA A 129 -3.91 -0.96 4.00
C ALA A 129 -2.77 -2.01 4.00
N ILE A 130 -1.99 -2.10 2.92
CA ILE A 130 -0.83 -2.98 2.83
C ILE A 130 0.27 -2.55 3.81
N ALA A 131 0.56 -1.25 3.91
CA ALA A 131 1.54 -0.73 4.85
C ALA A 131 1.11 -0.95 6.31
N THR A 132 -0.18 -0.77 6.62
CA THR A 132 -0.74 -1.05 7.94
C THR A 132 -0.64 -2.53 8.27
N LEU A 133 -1.01 -3.44 7.36
CA LEU A 133 -0.82 -4.88 7.58
C LEU A 133 0.65 -5.23 7.83
N ALA A 134 1.55 -4.66 7.02
CA ALA A 134 2.99 -4.82 7.19
C ALA A 134 3.43 -4.37 8.60
N PHE A 135 3.01 -3.18 9.01
CA PHE A 135 3.31 -2.59 10.31
C PHE A 135 2.74 -3.38 11.49
N LYS A 136 1.51 -3.89 11.36
CA LYS A 136 0.88 -4.76 12.36
C LYS A 136 1.68 -6.03 12.63
N MET A 137 2.37 -6.57 11.61
CA MET A 137 3.19 -7.78 11.72
C MET A 137 4.64 -7.52 12.19
N ILE A 138 5.02 -6.25 12.25
CA ILE A 138 6.36 -5.74 12.54
C ILE A 138 6.47 -5.42 14.03
N ASP A 139 5.42 -4.88 14.63
CA ASP A 139 5.55 -4.17 15.89
C ASP A 139 5.55 -5.09 17.12
N SER A 140 6.64 -4.99 17.87
CA SER A 140 6.72 -5.22 19.29
C SER A 140 7.45 -4.01 19.89
N GLU A 141 7.33 -3.76 21.19
CA GLU A 141 8.01 -2.63 21.84
C GLU A 141 9.54 -2.64 21.58
N ALA A 142 10.17 -3.81 21.63
CA ALA A 142 11.58 -4.01 21.31
C ALA A 142 11.94 -3.69 19.84
N ASN A 143 10.99 -3.87 18.94
CA ASN A 143 11.13 -3.63 17.52
C ASN A 143 11.02 -2.12 17.19
N ARG A 144 10.19 -1.36 17.91
CA ARG A 144 10.11 0.11 17.78
C ARG A 144 11.42 0.81 18.11
N GLU A 145 12.05 0.42 19.21
CA GLU A 145 13.34 0.97 19.64
C GLU A 145 14.43 0.65 18.61
N LYS A 146 14.50 -0.62 18.18
CA LYS A 146 15.48 -1.09 17.19
C LYS A 146 15.42 -0.32 15.86
N TRP A 147 14.25 0.12 15.43
CA TRP A 147 14.09 0.84 14.16
C TRP A 147 14.14 2.36 14.28
N GLY A 148 14.31 2.88 15.51
CA GLY A 148 14.28 4.30 15.78
C GLY A 148 12.95 4.93 15.39
N PHE A 149 11.83 4.20 15.51
CA PHE A 149 10.52 4.65 15.05
C PHE A 149 10.12 5.98 15.71
N ASN A 150 10.36 6.10 17.01
CA ASN A 150 10.12 7.33 17.76
C ASN A 150 10.99 8.50 17.28
N GLU A 151 12.22 8.25 16.84
CA GLU A 151 13.07 9.31 16.27
C GLU A 151 12.58 9.72 14.88
N ARG A 152 12.19 8.77 14.03
CA ARG A 152 11.62 9.07 12.70
C ARG A 152 10.36 9.91 12.77
N ILE A 153 9.51 9.68 13.78
CA ILE A 153 8.31 10.52 14.01
C ILE A 153 8.70 11.98 14.27
N LYS A 154 9.78 12.24 15.01
CA LYS A 154 10.24 13.60 15.34
C LYS A 154 10.75 14.37 14.12
N ASP A 155 11.18 13.67 13.07
CA ASP A 155 11.71 14.30 11.85
C ASP A 155 10.63 14.93 10.95
N PHE A 156 9.35 14.79 11.29
CA PHE A 156 8.25 15.35 10.51
C PHE A 156 7.85 16.77 10.95
N ILE A 157 7.48 17.58 9.95
CA ILE A 157 7.39 19.06 9.99
C ILE A 157 6.48 19.64 11.08
N VAL A 158 5.58 18.84 11.63
CA VAL A 158 4.74 19.26 12.73
C VAL A 158 5.06 18.39 13.94
N PRO A 159 6.03 18.79 14.79
CA PRO A 159 6.18 18.15 16.08
C PRO A 159 4.94 18.49 16.89
N ILE A 160 4.02 17.54 17.00
CA ILE A 160 2.94 17.63 17.97
C ILE A 160 3.57 17.30 19.33
N GLU A 161 3.83 18.33 20.14
CA GLU A 161 3.83 18.10 21.58
C GLU A 161 2.40 17.74 21.96
N ASN A 162 2.10 16.45 22.02
CA ASN A 162 0.84 16.01 22.58
C ASN A 162 0.82 16.42 24.07
N PRO A 163 -0.06 17.34 24.51
CA PRO A 163 -0.14 17.73 25.92
C PRO A 163 -0.54 16.55 26.84
N HIS A 164 -1.06 15.47 26.25
CA HIS A 164 -1.49 14.22 26.88
C HIS A 164 -0.53 13.04 26.62
N GLY A 165 0.63 13.29 26.00
CA GLY A 165 1.80 12.42 26.12
C GLY A 165 1.83 11.09 25.35
N THR A 166 0.83 10.73 24.54
CA THR A 166 0.89 9.50 23.73
C THR A 166 0.16 9.67 22.40
N TYR A 167 0.83 9.36 21.28
CA TYR A 167 0.14 9.18 20.00
C TYR A 167 -0.85 8.04 20.17
N ASP A 168 -2.15 8.33 20.21
CA ASP A 168 -3.18 7.31 20.40
C ASP A 168 -3.36 6.58 19.07
N MET A 169 -2.75 5.41 19.01
CA MET A 169 -2.95 4.48 17.92
C MET A 169 -3.60 3.25 18.51
N ASP A 170 -4.91 3.09 18.30
CA ASP A 170 -5.60 1.82 18.51
C ASP A 170 -5.25 0.82 17.38
N ILE A 171 -3.95 0.69 17.09
CA ILE A 171 -3.41 -0.32 16.19
C ILE A 171 -3.09 -1.54 17.04
N LYS A 172 -3.94 -2.55 16.92
CA LYS A 172 -3.72 -3.84 17.56
C LYS A 172 -2.70 -4.67 16.78
N PHE A 173 -1.56 -4.93 17.39
CA PHE A 173 -0.42 -5.56 16.73
C PHE A 173 -0.56 -7.09 16.71
N LEU A 174 0.16 -7.73 15.77
CA LEU A 174 0.28 -9.19 15.63
C LEU A 174 1.69 -9.69 16.01
N PRO A 175 2.27 -9.29 17.17
CA PRO A 175 3.67 -9.55 17.50
C PRO A 175 3.98 -11.05 17.59
N ASP A 176 3.04 -11.83 18.13
CA ASP A 176 3.21 -13.27 18.39
C ASP A 176 3.37 -14.10 17.11
N TYR A 177 3.05 -13.50 15.95
CA TYR A 177 3.16 -14.16 14.66
C TYR A 177 4.39 -13.73 13.85
N ASN A 178 5.07 -12.62 14.21
CA ASN A 178 6.26 -12.04 13.53
C ASN A 178 6.34 -12.37 12.03
N LEU A 179 5.26 -12.03 11.32
CA LEU A 179 5.03 -12.50 9.96
C LEU A 179 5.71 -11.63 8.91
N PHE A 180 6.26 -10.49 9.30
CA PHE A 180 6.79 -9.51 8.36
C PHE A 180 7.89 -10.10 7.46
N GLY A 181 8.87 -10.77 8.05
CA GLY A 181 9.95 -11.43 7.31
C GLY A 181 9.47 -12.52 6.34
N ASN A 182 8.24 -13.03 6.49
CA ASN A 182 7.66 -14.01 5.58
C ASN A 182 7.12 -13.37 4.30
N PHE A 183 6.75 -12.09 4.35
CA PHE A 183 6.02 -11.42 3.27
C PHE A 183 6.78 -10.27 2.62
N PHE A 184 7.76 -9.68 3.28
CA PHE A 184 8.47 -8.50 2.81
C PHE A 184 10.00 -8.66 2.86
N GLU A 185 10.69 -8.04 1.91
CA GLU A 185 12.14 -7.86 1.93
C GLU A 185 12.54 -6.75 2.91
N ASN A 186 13.77 -6.82 3.44
CA ASN A 186 14.26 -5.83 4.41
C ASN A 186 14.27 -4.40 3.85
N THR A 187 14.47 -4.25 2.53
CA THR A 187 14.42 -2.94 1.85
C THR A 187 13.02 -2.32 1.90
N THR A 188 11.98 -3.13 1.70
CA THR A 188 10.58 -2.70 1.77
C THR A 188 10.20 -2.35 3.21
N GLN A 189 10.80 -3.03 4.19
CA GLN A 189 10.59 -2.75 5.61
C GLN A 189 10.86 -1.31 6.00
N SER A 190 12.04 -0.79 5.64
CA SER A 190 12.41 0.59 6.00
C SER A 190 11.41 1.58 5.39
N ILE A 191 10.97 1.33 4.16
CA ILE A 191 10.02 2.21 3.46
C ILE A 191 8.64 2.18 4.12
N VAL A 192 8.17 0.99 4.54
CA VAL A 192 6.93 0.86 5.31
C VAL A 192 7.04 1.62 6.64
N ILE A 193 8.15 1.46 7.36
CA ILE A 193 8.36 2.14 8.65
C ILE A 193 8.36 3.67 8.47
N ASP A 194 9.08 4.17 7.47
CA ASP A 194 9.12 5.61 7.15
C ASP A 194 7.74 6.15 6.80
N PHE A 195 7.00 5.42 5.96
CA PHE A 195 5.65 5.78 5.61
C PHE A 195 4.72 5.79 6.83
N MET A 196 4.75 4.74 7.65
CA MET A 196 3.85 4.64 8.80
C MET A 196 4.15 5.74 9.81
N ALA A 197 5.42 6.03 10.08
CA ALA A 197 5.82 7.13 10.96
C ALA A 197 5.24 8.46 10.46
N TYR A 198 5.32 8.71 9.14
CA TYR A 198 4.72 9.90 8.54
C TYR A 198 3.19 9.87 8.62
N ASN A 199 2.57 8.75 8.24
CA ASN A 199 1.13 8.59 8.15
C ASN A 199 0.47 8.82 9.51
N ILE A 200 0.99 8.19 10.55
CA ILE A 200 0.53 8.30 11.93
C ILE A 200 0.62 9.75 12.42
N MET A 201 1.74 10.44 12.15
CA MET A 201 1.88 11.85 12.50
C MET A 201 0.78 12.70 11.85
N GLN A 202 0.54 12.51 10.55
CA GLN A 202 -0.42 13.32 9.80
C GLN A 202 -1.88 13.04 10.22
N TRP A 203 -2.22 11.78 10.51
CA TRP A 203 -3.56 11.42 11.02
C TRP A 203 -3.83 12.05 12.38
N ASN A 204 -2.84 12.03 13.29
CA ASN A 204 -2.96 12.71 14.58
C ASN A 204 -3.11 14.23 14.40
N TYR A 205 -2.32 14.85 13.51
CA TYR A 205 -2.38 16.31 13.34
C TYR A 205 -3.67 16.80 12.68
N PHE A 206 -4.07 16.19 11.56
CA PHE A 206 -5.14 16.74 10.74
C PHE A 206 -6.51 16.18 11.10
N LEU A 207 -6.58 14.90 11.45
CA LEU A 207 -7.84 14.16 11.49
C LEU A 207 -8.35 13.97 12.90
N VAL A 208 -7.48 13.69 13.87
CA VAL A 208 -7.86 13.66 15.29
C VAL A 208 -8.14 15.07 15.83
N ASP A 209 -7.34 16.06 15.46
CA ASP A 209 -7.51 17.45 15.93
C ASP A 209 -8.45 18.32 15.05
N VAL A 210 -9.08 17.76 14.01
CA VAL A 210 -9.98 18.47 13.07
C VAL A 210 -9.33 19.75 12.48
N ARG A 211 -8.05 19.67 12.13
CA ARG A 211 -7.26 20.84 11.66
C ARG A 211 -7.35 21.10 10.16
N ILE A 212 -8.03 20.25 9.39
CA ILE A 212 -8.24 20.46 7.95
C ILE A 212 -9.24 21.60 7.74
N ASN A 213 -8.74 22.83 7.71
CA ASN A 213 -9.52 24.06 7.50
C ASN A 213 -8.66 25.13 6.81
N GLU A 214 -9.30 26.23 6.40
CA GLU A 214 -8.64 27.33 5.67
C GLU A 214 -7.43 27.92 6.42
N ALA A 215 -7.45 27.93 7.75
CA ALA A 215 -6.35 28.48 8.54
C ALA A 215 -5.07 27.62 8.49
N ASN A 216 -5.17 26.33 8.16
CA ASN A 216 -4.04 25.41 8.03
C ASN A 216 -3.90 24.84 6.60
N ALA A 217 -4.51 25.47 5.60
CA ALA A 217 -4.53 24.96 4.23
C ALA A 217 -3.12 24.75 3.66
N ASP A 218 -2.21 25.72 3.84
CA ASP A 218 -0.83 25.62 3.34
C ASP A 218 -0.06 24.43 3.96
N LEU A 219 -0.25 24.19 5.26
CA LEU A 219 0.37 23.06 5.98
C LEU A 219 -0.22 21.73 5.49
N PHE A 220 -1.53 21.70 5.23
CA PHE A 220 -2.21 20.54 4.69
C PHE A 220 -1.73 20.23 3.27
N ASP A 221 -1.54 21.25 2.44
CA ASP A 221 -1.05 21.11 1.07
C ASP A 221 0.40 20.61 1.03
N GLU A 222 1.26 21.11 1.93
CA GLU A 222 2.60 20.58 2.11
C GLU A 222 2.57 19.10 2.52
N ALA A 223 1.65 18.73 3.43
CA ALA A 223 1.49 17.35 3.84
C ALA A 223 1.05 16.46 2.67
N VAL A 224 0.12 16.92 1.82
CA VAL A 224 -0.29 16.20 0.59
C VAL A 224 0.91 15.96 -0.32
N GLU A 225 1.74 16.97 -0.57
CA GLU A 225 2.91 16.82 -1.44
C GLU A 225 3.93 15.81 -0.88
N LYS A 226 4.14 15.83 0.44
CA LYS A 226 4.98 14.81 1.10
C LYS A 226 4.36 13.42 1.04
N TYR A 227 3.05 13.29 1.23
CA TYR A 227 2.34 12.02 1.09
C TYR A 227 2.53 11.40 -0.29
N LYS A 228 2.41 12.20 -1.37
CA LYS A 228 2.67 11.74 -2.73
C LYS A 228 4.06 11.12 -2.90
N ILE A 229 5.09 11.72 -2.28
CA ILE A 229 6.46 11.18 -2.29
C ILE A 229 6.50 9.81 -1.61
N TYR A 230 5.91 9.68 -0.42
CA TYR A 230 5.90 8.41 0.30
C TYR A 230 5.06 7.33 -0.38
N TYR A 231 3.89 7.67 -0.95
CA TYR A 231 3.09 6.73 -1.73
C TYR A 231 3.84 6.23 -2.95
N LYS A 232 4.55 7.11 -3.67
CA LYS A 232 5.39 6.67 -4.80
C LYS A 232 6.47 5.69 -4.34
N LYS A 233 7.13 5.96 -3.20
CA LYS A 233 8.12 5.04 -2.61
C LYS A 233 7.50 3.71 -2.21
N LEU A 234 6.36 3.72 -1.53
CA LEU A 234 5.63 2.52 -1.13
C LEU A 234 5.21 1.69 -2.34
N TYR A 235 4.59 2.31 -3.33
CA TYR A 235 4.15 1.64 -4.55
C TYR A 235 5.33 0.98 -5.25
N GLN A 236 6.46 1.68 -5.41
CA GLN A 236 7.67 1.11 -5.98
C GLN A 236 8.24 -0.04 -5.14
N ALA A 237 8.21 0.09 -3.81
CA ALA A 237 8.67 -0.97 -2.92
C ALA A 237 7.79 -2.22 -3.07
N PHE A 238 6.47 -2.07 -2.96
CA PHE A 238 5.53 -3.19 -3.05
C PHE A 238 5.54 -3.90 -4.40
N THR A 239 5.74 -3.14 -5.48
CA THR A 239 5.77 -3.71 -6.84
C THR A 239 7.09 -4.41 -7.18
N LYS A 240 8.19 -4.02 -6.54
CA LYS A 240 9.53 -4.60 -6.77
C LYS A 240 9.90 -5.68 -5.75
N ASP A 241 9.21 -5.73 -4.61
CA ASP A 241 9.48 -6.71 -3.55
C ASP A 241 9.23 -8.14 -4.06
N LYS A 242 10.29 -8.95 -4.03
CA LYS A 242 10.24 -10.32 -4.56
C LYS A 242 9.34 -11.24 -3.74
N LYS A 243 9.22 -11.03 -2.43
CA LYS A 243 8.36 -11.85 -1.57
C LYS A 243 6.89 -11.53 -1.80
N LEU A 244 6.55 -10.26 -1.99
CA LEU A 244 5.21 -9.86 -2.40
C LEU A 244 4.86 -10.35 -3.80
N ASN A 245 5.77 -10.23 -4.77
CA ASN A 245 5.55 -10.75 -6.11
C ASN A 245 5.34 -12.27 -6.12
N LYS A 246 6.04 -13.01 -5.27
CA LYS A 246 5.80 -14.45 -5.08
C LYS A 246 4.39 -14.76 -4.58
N LEU A 247 3.78 -13.91 -3.74
CA LEU A 247 2.37 -14.06 -3.33
C LEU A 247 1.40 -13.91 -4.50
N LEU A 248 1.78 -13.13 -5.52
CA LEU A 248 1.01 -12.93 -6.74
C LEU A 248 1.16 -14.09 -7.74
N GLY A 249 2.09 -15.02 -7.50
CA GLY A 249 2.41 -16.12 -8.42
C GLY A 249 3.44 -15.74 -9.49
N ASN A 250 4.15 -14.62 -9.30
CA ASN A 250 5.21 -14.12 -10.16
C ASN A 250 6.61 -14.52 -9.65
#